data_AF-A0A848X0S9-F1
#
_entry.id   AF-A0A848X0S9-F1
#
_cell.length_a   1.000
_cell.length_b   1.000
_cell.length_c   1.000
_cell.angle_alpha   90.00
_cell.angle_beta   90.00
_cell.angle_gamma   90.00
#
_symmetry.space_group_name_H-M   'P 1'
#
loop_
_entity.id
_entity.type
_entity.pdbx_description
1 polymer ?
#
loop_
_entity_poly.entity_id
_entity_poly.type
_entity_poly.pdbx_seq_one_letter_code
_entity_poly.pdbx_strand_id
1 'polypeptide(L)' 'MNPIPSIVCVLWFTVVAAVSGGEQPNVVLVITDDQGYGDLGFTGNPIIQTPNLDELA' A
#
# COMPACT_ATOMS: atom_id res chain seq x y z
N MET A 1 -17.97 29.84 -35.87
CA MET A 1 -17.58 29.57 -34.47
C MET A 1 -17.72 28.08 -34.28
N ASN A 2 -16.61 27.33 -34.38
CA ASN A 2 -16.65 25.87 -34.48
C ASN A 2 -16.29 25.27 -33.09
N PRO A 3 -17.23 24.60 -32.40
CA PRO A 3 -17.03 24.13 -31.01
C PRO A 3 -16.13 22.87 -30.90
N ILE A 4 -15.61 22.38 -32.01
CA ILE A 4 -14.87 21.12 -32.14
C ILE A 4 -13.62 21.05 -31.21
N PRO A 5 -12.78 22.09 -31.06
CA PRO A 5 -11.59 22.02 -30.21
C PRO A 5 -11.94 21.89 -28.72
N SER A 6 -12.99 22.59 -28.28
CA SER A 6 -13.43 22.59 -26.88
C SER A 6 -14.04 21.25 -26.49
N ILE A 7 -14.77 20.59 -27.39
CA ILE A 7 -15.36 19.26 -27.13
C ILE A 7 -14.28 18.19 -27.00
N VAL A 8 -13.23 18.24 -27.83
CA VAL A 8 -12.09 17.32 -27.76
C VAL A 8 -11.32 17.49 -26.45
N CYS A 9 -11.06 18.73 -26.02
CA CYS A 9 -10.41 18.99 -24.73
C CYS A 9 -11.23 18.47 -23.54
N VAL A 10 -12.55 18.66 -23.56
CA VAL A 10 -13.43 18.18 -22.47
C VAL A 10 -13.49 16.66 -22.45
N LEU A 11 -13.58 16.00 -23.60
CA LEU A 11 -13.57 14.54 -23.72
C LEU A 11 -12.25 13.92 -23.25
N TRP A 12 -11.11 14.59 -23.49
CA TRP A 12 -9.81 14.13 -23.01
C TRP A 12 -9.71 14.22 -21.48
N PHE A 13 -10.28 15.26 -20.88
CA PHE A 13 -10.25 15.48 -19.44
C PHE A 13 -11.10 14.47 -18.65
N THR A 14 -12.22 13.99 -19.21
CA THR A 14 -13.09 13.01 -18.54
C THR A 14 -12.52 11.59 -18.53
N VAL A 15 -11.73 11.19 -19.53
CA VAL A 15 -11.17 9.82 -19.62
C VAL A 15 -10.11 9.57 -18.53
N VAL A 16 -9.34 10.59 -18.15
CA VAL A 16 -8.29 10.46 -17.13
C VAL A 16 -8.86 10.23 -15.73
N ALA A 17 -10.07 10.73 -15.45
CA ALA A 17 -10.67 10.63 -14.11
C ALA A 17 -11.24 9.23 -13.77
N ALA A 18 -11.40 8.34 -14.75
CA ALA A 18 -12.09 7.05 -14.56
C ALA A 18 -11.19 5.91 -14.05
N VAL A 19 -9.88 6.14 -13.85
CA VAL A 19 -8.88 5.11 -13.49
C VAL A 19 -8.51 5.14 -12.00
N SER A 20 -9.50 5.26 -11.10
CA SER A 20 -9.24 5.26 -9.64
C SER A 20 -9.86 4.07 -8.90
N GLY A 21 -9.86 2.89 -9.52
CA GLY A 21 -10.23 1.64 -8.86
C GLY A 21 -9.00 0.79 -8.57
N GLY A 22 -8.28 1.09 -7.48
CA GLY A 22 -7.20 0.22 -7.01
C GLY A 22 -7.73 -1.16 -6.66
N GLU A 23 -6.94 -2.21 -6.91
CA GLU A 23 -7.30 -3.58 -6.50
C GLU A 23 -7.53 -3.63 -5.00
N GLN A 24 -8.53 -4.40 -4.56
CA GLN A 24 -8.79 -4.57 -3.13
C GLN A 24 -7.61 -5.30 -2.48
N PRO A 25 -6.93 -4.70 -1.48
CA PRO A 25 -5.79 -5.35 -0.86
C PRO A 25 -6.24 -6.56 -0.04
N ASN A 26 -5.37 -7.57 0.01
CA ASN A 26 -5.53 -8.67 0.96
C ASN A 26 -5.05 -8.21 2.34
N VAL A 27 -5.79 -8.54 3.40
CA VAL A 27 -5.41 -8.21 4.79
C VAL A 27 -5.06 -9.50 5.52
N VAL A 28 -3.83 -9.58 6.03
CA VAL A 28 -3.35 -10.68 6.87
C VAL A 28 -3.03 -10.12 8.25
N LEU A 29 -3.74 -10.61 9.28
CA LEU A 29 -3.51 -10.24 10.68
C LEU A 29 -2.72 -11.36 11.36
N VAL A 30 -1.49 -11.04 11.77
CA VAL A 30 -0.62 -11.94 12.53
C VAL A 30 -0.63 -11.48 13.99
N ILE A 31 -0.99 -12.38 14.90
CA ILE A 31 -1.03 -12.13 16.34
C ILE A 31 -0.15 -13.17 17.03
N THR A 32 0.67 -12.70 17.94
CA THR A 32 1.51 -13.53 18.81
C THR A 32 1.01 -13.39 20.24
N ASP A 33 1.00 -14.50 20.97
CA ASP A 33 0.64 -14.50 22.39
C ASP A 33 1.86 -14.08 23.22
N ASP A 34 1.68 -13.13 24.14
CA ASP A 34 2.67 -12.63 25.10
C ASP A 34 4.06 -12.21 24.55
N GLN A 35 4.22 -11.99 23.24
CA GLN A 35 5.50 -11.54 22.68
C GLN A 35 5.85 -10.13 23.18
N GLY A 36 7.00 -10.01 23.86
CA GLY A 36 7.50 -8.75 24.37
C GLY A 36 8.12 -7.89 23.26
N TYR A 37 8.15 -6.58 23.48
CA TYR A 37 8.77 -5.65 22.53
C TYR A 37 10.24 -5.99 22.25
N GLY A 38 11.00 -6.36 23.29
CA GLY A 38 12.42 -6.71 23.16
C GLY A 38 12.71 -8.08 22.55
N ASP A 39 11.69 -8.86 22.18
CA ASP A 39 11.87 -10.21 21.63
C ASP A 39 12.13 -10.21 20.11
N LEU A 40 11.99 -9.06 19.45
CA LEU A 40 12.11 -8.91 18.01
C LEU A 40 13.53 -8.50 17.62
N GLY A 41 14.09 -9.13 16.60
CA GLY A 41 15.43 -8.85 16.08
C GLY A 41 15.62 -7.37 15.70
N PHE A 42 14.65 -6.78 14.98
CA PHE A 42 14.67 -5.37 14.61
C PHE A 42 14.63 -4.40 15.80
N THR A 43 14.27 -4.86 17.00
CA THR A 43 14.34 -4.05 18.24
C THR A 43 15.72 -4.10 18.91
N GLY A 44 16.68 -4.79 18.29
CA GLY A 44 18.06 -4.90 18.77
C GLY A 44 18.32 -6.11 19.65
N ASN A 45 17.45 -7.13 19.64
CA ASN A 45 17.69 -8.38 20.37
C ASN A 45 18.91 -9.12 19.75
N PRO A 46 20.00 -9.37 20.52
CA PRO A 46 21.21 -9.98 19.97
C PRO A 46 21.16 -11.52 19.90
N ILE A 47 20.12 -12.14 20.45
CA ILE A 47 20.01 -13.61 20.60
C ILE A 47 18.85 -14.16 19.74
N ILE A 48 17.67 -13.56 19.89
CA ILE A 48 16.47 -13.99 19.17
C ILE A 48 16.53 -13.47 17.75
N GLN A 49 16.38 -14.37 16.77
CA GLN A 49 16.41 -14.04 15.35
C GLN A 49 14.99 -14.14 14.79
N THR A 50 14.47 -13.04 14.25
CA THR A 50 13.13 -12.98 13.65
C THR A 50 13.21 -12.53 12.19
N PRO A 51 13.99 -13.20 11.33
CA PRO A 51 14.38 -12.66 10.01
C PRO A 51 13.18 -12.30 9.11
N ASN A 52 12.10 -13.08 9.16
CA ASN A 52 10.89 -12.78 8.39
C ASN A 52 10.11 -11.58 8.95
N LEU A 53 10.10 -11.36 10.27
CA LEU A 53 9.47 -10.18 10.87
C LEU A 53 10.37 -8.94 10.71
N ASP A 54 11.69 -9.15 10.72
CA ASP A 54 12.68 -8.09 10.51
C ASP A 54 12.66 -7.57 9.06
N GLU A 55 12.41 -8.44 8.07
CA GLU A 55 12.20 -8.04 6.66
C GLU A 55 10.88 -7.28 6.45
N LEU A 56 9.88 -7.51 7.31
CA LEU A 56 8.58 -6.84 7.26
C LEU A 56 8.58 -5.44 7.93
N ALA A 57 9.59 -5.11 8.73
CA ALA A 57 9.66 -3.89 9.55
C ALA A 57 10.26 -2.70 8.80
#